data_AF-A0A842W1L1-F1
#
_entry.id   AF-A0A842W1L1-F1
#
_cell.length_a   1.000
_cell.length_b   1.000
_cell.length_c   1.000
_cell.angle_alpha   90.00
_cell.angle_beta   90.00
_cell.angle_gamma   90.00
#
_symmetry.space_group_name_H-M   'P 1'
#
loop_
_entity.id
_entity.type
_entity.pdbx_description
1 polymer ?
#
loop_
_entity_poly.entity_id
_entity_poly.type
_entity_poly.pdbx_seq_one_letter_code
_entity_poly.pdbx_strand_id
1 'polypeptide(L)'
;MNECRRCGNCCKNQSVLITFRDIREIHEYYPDLNILNIITIFEVPRDHKYLTCINQNYPKIRIMEHNQMVQGFLGLKFVINKEGNLICPFYNETTSLCNIHLHKPLICRVYPHRLDDSGDVVWNDAKCIEPWNFSNKLKTKEIRFELRCAKESYAIFSREVEKWNKIYEKKNHDEFLKFILEDKNG
;
A
#
# COMPACT_ATOMS: atom_id res chain seq x y z
N MET A 1 -24.19 -15.42 3.17
CA MET A 1 -23.37 -14.61 4.10
C MET A 1 -21.96 -14.57 3.57
N ASN A 2 -21.46 -13.46 3.02
CA ASN A 2 -20.09 -13.41 2.51
C ASN A 2 -19.44 -12.07 2.87
N GLU A 3 -19.02 -11.86 4.12
CA GLU A 3 -18.27 -10.66 4.58
C GLU A 3 -16.77 -10.84 4.47
N CYS A 4 -16.01 -9.74 4.37
CA CYS A 4 -14.56 -9.81 4.44
C CYS A 4 -14.17 -10.44 5.78
N ARG A 5 -13.65 -11.67 5.71
CA ARG A 5 -13.25 -12.45 6.90
C ARG A 5 -11.89 -12.03 7.47
N ARG A 6 -11.27 -10.98 6.90
CA ARG A 6 -9.89 -10.55 7.20
C ARG A 6 -8.91 -11.72 7.07
N CYS A 7 -9.12 -12.63 6.13
CA CYS A 7 -8.32 -13.85 5.98
C CYS A 7 -6.91 -13.61 5.41
N GLY A 8 -6.59 -12.39 4.94
CA GLY A 8 -5.29 -12.07 4.34
C GLY A 8 -5.08 -12.61 2.91
N ASN A 9 -6.03 -13.37 2.35
CA ASN A 9 -5.91 -13.93 1.01
C ASN A 9 -5.81 -12.88 -0.10
N CYS A 10 -6.34 -11.67 0.12
CA CYS A 10 -6.26 -10.59 -0.84
C CYS A 10 -4.81 -10.15 -1.11
N CYS A 11 -3.88 -10.22 -0.16
CA CYS A 11 -2.48 -9.81 -0.35
C CYS A 11 -1.50 -10.97 -0.43
N LYS A 12 -1.95 -12.22 -0.28
CA LYS A 12 -1.08 -13.40 -0.27
C LYS A 12 -0.19 -13.53 -1.51
N ASN A 13 -0.72 -13.16 -2.68
CA ASN A 13 -0.04 -13.31 -3.97
C ASN A 13 0.16 -11.97 -4.70
N GLN A 14 0.03 -10.83 -4.03
CA GLN A 14 0.18 -9.51 -4.66
C GLN A 14 0.90 -8.53 -3.75
N SER A 15 1.71 -7.66 -4.34
CA SER A 15 2.34 -6.56 -3.62
C SER A 15 1.28 -5.57 -3.10
N VAL A 16 1.40 -5.20 -1.83
CA VAL A 16 0.53 -4.19 -1.21
C VAL A 16 1.23 -2.86 -1.34
N LEU A 17 0.80 -2.03 -2.29
CA LEU A 17 1.33 -0.67 -2.44
C LEU A 17 0.84 0.23 -1.30
N ILE A 18 1.72 1.07 -0.75
CA ILE A 18 1.44 1.91 0.44
C ILE A 18 1.98 3.34 0.28
N THR A 19 1.22 4.32 0.74
CA THR A 19 1.61 5.74 0.75
C THR A 19 2.48 6.08 1.96
N PHE A 20 3.02 7.30 2.00
CA PHE A 20 3.73 7.81 3.19
C PHE A 20 2.82 7.92 4.41
N ARG A 21 1.55 8.29 4.20
CA ARG A 21 0.54 8.28 5.25
C ARG A 21 0.37 6.87 5.85
N ASP A 22 0.27 5.84 5.01
CA ASP A 22 0.14 4.46 5.48
C ASP A 22 1.35 4.05 6.35
N ILE A 23 2.56 4.48 5.98
CA ILE A 23 3.78 4.26 6.79
C ILE A 23 3.67 4.93 8.15
N ARG A 24 3.23 6.20 8.20
CA ARG A 24 3.03 6.94 9.46
C ARG A 24 2.02 6.24 10.37
N GLU A 25 0.86 5.86 9.81
CA GLU A 25 -0.20 5.16 10.56
C GLU A 25 0.27 3.80 11.10
N ILE A 26 1.01 3.03 10.29
CA ILE A 26 1.62 1.76 10.73
C ILE A 26 2.64 1.99 11.85
N HIS A 27 3.48 3.03 11.74
CA HIS A 27 4.50 3.37 12.74
C HIS A 27 3.89 3.72 14.09
N GLU A 28 2.86 4.55 14.07
CA GLU A 28 2.19 5.02 15.27
C GLU A 28 1.52 3.86 16.02
N TYR A 29 0.93 2.92 15.29
CA TYR A 29 0.20 1.81 15.90
C TYR A 29 1.07 0.61 16.29
N TYR A 30 2.18 0.38 15.59
CA TYR A 30 3.14 -0.69 15.88
C TYR A 30 4.52 -0.10 16.16
N PRO A 31 4.72 0.58 17.31
CA PRO A 31 5.98 1.26 17.62
C PRO A 31 7.19 0.30 17.71
N ASP A 32 6.94 -0.97 18.04
CA ASP A 32 7.98 -2.00 18.13
C ASP A 32 8.30 -2.66 16.77
N LEU A 33 7.51 -2.36 15.73
CA LEU A 33 7.72 -2.91 14.39
C LEU A 33 8.76 -2.09 13.65
N ASN A 34 9.89 -2.72 13.32
CA ASN A 34 10.88 -2.07 12.46
C ASN A 34 10.32 -1.92 11.04
N ILE A 35 9.85 -0.71 10.72
CA ILE A 35 9.23 -0.39 9.43
C ILE A 35 10.14 -0.66 8.25
N LEU A 36 11.44 -0.38 8.36
CA LEU A 36 12.40 -0.61 7.27
C LEU A 36 12.45 -2.08 6.84
N ASN A 37 12.14 -2.99 7.76
CA ASN A 37 12.12 -4.42 7.48
C ASN A 37 10.86 -4.85 6.72
N ILE A 38 9.78 -4.07 6.75
CA ILE A 38 8.49 -4.43 6.14
C ILE A 38 8.17 -3.62 4.89
N ILE A 39 8.85 -2.50 4.65
CA ILE A 39 8.71 -1.72 3.42
C ILE A 39 9.73 -2.17 2.37
N THR A 40 9.40 -1.94 1.12
CA THR A 40 10.29 -2.18 -0.02
C THR A 40 9.92 -1.28 -1.19
N ILE A 41 10.89 -1.06 -2.07
CA ILE A 41 10.66 -0.47 -3.38
C ILE A 41 10.57 -1.59 -4.40
N PHE A 42 9.37 -1.83 -4.93
CA PHE A 42 9.15 -2.82 -5.98
C PHE A 42 9.53 -2.24 -7.33
N GLU A 43 10.47 -2.87 -8.02
CA GLU A 43 10.58 -2.72 -9.46
C GLU A 43 9.41 -3.48 -10.10
N VAL A 44 8.63 -2.83 -10.95
CA VAL A 44 7.53 -3.53 -11.62
C VAL A 44 8.10 -4.41 -12.72
N PRO A 45 7.82 -5.74 -12.74
CA PRO A 45 8.19 -6.61 -13.85
C PRO A 45 7.53 -6.11 -15.14
N ARG A 46 8.26 -6.13 -16.26
CA ARG A 46 7.89 -5.52 -17.54
C ARG A 46 6.58 -6.05 -18.17
N ASP A 47 6.01 -7.14 -17.64
CA ASP A 47 4.93 -7.92 -18.29
C ASP A 47 3.54 -7.88 -17.63
N HIS A 48 3.27 -6.97 -16.68
CA HIS A 48 1.94 -6.94 -16.07
C HIS A 48 0.92 -6.11 -16.85
N LYS A 49 -0.24 -6.72 -17.16
CA LYS A 49 -1.47 -6.10 -17.71
C LYS A 49 -1.94 -4.83 -16.97
N TYR A 50 -1.44 -4.59 -15.76
CA TYR A 50 -1.78 -3.46 -14.90
C TYR A 50 -0.70 -2.35 -14.85
N LEU A 51 0.39 -2.49 -15.63
CA LEU A 51 1.50 -1.52 -15.66
C LEU A 51 1.04 -0.10 -15.97
N THR A 52 0.11 0.06 -16.92
CA THR A 52 -0.40 1.36 -17.34
C THR A 52 -1.10 2.07 -16.18
N CYS A 53 -1.99 1.37 -15.47
CA CYS A 53 -2.72 1.91 -14.33
C CYS A 53 -1.79 2.30 -13.18
N ILE A 54 -0.82 1.45 -12.83
CA ILE A 54 0.13 1.72 -11.74
C ILE A 54 1.07 2.88 -12.11
N ASN A 55 1.65 2.89 -13.31
CA ASN A 55 2.54 3.98 -13.73
C ASN A 55 1.82 5.33 -13.86
N GLN A 56 0.53 5.34 -14.21
CA GLN A 56 -0.26 6.58 -14.34
C GLN A 56 -0.65 7.17 -12.98
N ASN A 57 -0.92 6.32 -11.99
CA ASN A 57 -1.58 6.75 -10.75
C ASN A 57 -0.71 6.63 -9.49
N TYR A 58 0.42 5.93 -9.58
CA TYR A 58 1.29 5.69 -8.45
C TYR A 58 2.71 6.22 -8.73
N PRO A 59 3.17 7.25 -8.01
CA PRO A 59 4.47 7.87 -8.26
C PRO A 59 5.61 6.92 -7.92
N LYS A 60 6.68 6.95 -8.73
CA LYS A 60 7.91 6.19 -8.44
C LYS A 60 8.78 6.93 -7.43
N ILE A 61 9.28 6.21 -6.45
CA ILE A 61 10.23 6.69 -5.46
C ILE A 61 11.64 6.39 -5.92
N ARG A 62 12.55 7.33 -5.67
CA ARG A 62 13.99 7.17 -5.89
C ARG A 62 14.72 7.06 -4.56
N ILE A 63 15.60 6.09 -4.41
CA ILE A 63 16.40 5.88 -3.20
C ILE A 63 17.79 5.37 -3.55
N MET A 64 18.79 5.67 -2.73
CA MET A 64 20.12 5.06 -2.84
C MET A 64 20.15 3.73 -2.07
N GLU A 65 20.42 2.64 -2.78
CA GLU A 65 20.71 1.33 -2.21
C GLU A 65 22.10 0.88 -2.68
N HIS A 66 23.00 0.53 -1.75
CA HIS A 66 24.34 0.04 -2.10
C HIS A 66 25.10 0.92 -3.11
N ASN A 67 25.01 2.25 -2.96
CA ASN A 67 25.58 3.25 -3.89
C ASN A 67 24.98 3.24 -5.31
N GLN A 68 23.82 2.63 -5.51
CA GLN A 68 23.06 2.67 -6.76
C GLN A 68 21.71 3.34 -6.54
N MET A 69 21.28 4.14 -7.51
CA MET A 69 19.96 4.74 -7.50
C MET A 69 18.93 3.70 -7.94
N VAL A 70 18.07 3.29 -7.02
CA VAL A 70 16.93 2.41 -7.29
C VAL A 70 15.68 3.28 -7.46
N GLN A 71 14.83 2.90 -8.42
CA GLN A 71 13.56 3.58 -8.66
C GLN A 71 12.43 2.57 -8.82
N GLY A 72 11.36 2.74 -8.04
CA GLY A 72 10.21 1.84 -8.10
C GLY A 72 9.03 2.30 -7.26
N PHE A 73 8.16 1.36 -6.89
CA PHE A 73 6.90 1.64 -6.22
C PHE A 73 6.95 1.20 -4.77
N LEU A 74 6.53 2.07 -3.87
CA LEU A 74 6.53 1.77 -2.44
C LEU A 74 5.47 0.71 -2.11
N GLY A 75 5.88 -0.31 -1.37
CA GLY A 75 4.94 -1.32 -0.90
C GLY A 75 5.44 -2.08 0.31
N LEU A 76 4.62 -3.01 0.78
CA LEU A 76 4.94 -3.93 1.87
C LEU A 76 5.50 -5.24 1.33
N LYS A 77 6.49 -5.78 2.02
CA LYS A 77 7.05 -7.13 1.80
C LYS A 77 6.75 -8.05 2.98
N PHE A 78 6.80 -9.34 2.70
CA PHE A 78 6.87 -10.36 3.73
C PHE A 78 8.23 -10.30 4.45
N VAL A 79 8.27 -10.75 5.70
CA VAL A 79 9.49 -10.81 6.51
C VAL A 79 9.86 -12.24 6.84
N ILE A 80 11.15 -12.49 7.07
CA ILE A 80 11.62 -13.79 7.55
C ILE A 80 11.55 -13.78 9.08
N ASN A 81 10.86 -14.76 9.66
CA ASN A 81 10.78 -14.92 11.11
C ASN A 81 12.04 -15.62 11.68
N LYS A 82 12.11 -15.81 13.00
CA LYS A 82 13.27 -16.43 13.66
C LYS A 82 13.51 -17.88 13.22
N GLU A 83 12.45 -18.56 12.79
CA GLU A 83 12.46 -19.94 12.30
C GLU A 83 12.81 -20.03 10.80
N GLY A 84 13.08 -18.90 10.13
CA GLY A 84 13.43 -18.87 8.70
C GLY A 84 12.22 -18.87 7.75
N ASN A 85 11.00 -18.78 8.27
CA ASN A 85 9.78 -18.79 7.46
C ASN A 85 9.42 -17.38 6.97
N LEU A 86 8.96 -17.30 5.72
CA LEU A 86 8.43 -16.08 5.14
C LEU A 86 7.01 -15.83 5.66
N ILE A 87 6.81 -14.76 6.43
CA ILE A 87 5.54 -14.42 7.10
C ILE A 87 5.05 -13.01 6.76
N CYS A 88 3.73 -12.80 6.87
CA CYS A 88 3.14 -11.47 6.83
C CYS A 88 3.19 -10.86 8.23
N PRO A 89 3.85 -9.70 8.44
CA PRO A 89 3.97 -9.09 9.77
C PRO A 89 2.61 -8.64 10.35
N PHE A 90 1.57 -8.57 9.52
CA PHE A 90 0.23 -8.16 9.92
C PHE A 90 -0.76 -9.33 10.06
N TYR A 91 -0.36 -10.57 9.76
CA TYR A 91 -1.23 -11.72 9.92
C TYR A 91 -1.05 -12.32 11.32
N ASN A 92 -2.14 -12.41 12.07
CA ASN A 92 -2.15 -13.02 13.39
C ASN A 92 -2.51 -14.51 13.22
N GLU A 93 -1.51 -15.38 13.36
CA GLU A 93 -1.69 -16.84 13.27
C GLU A 93 -2.64 -17.39 14.35
N THR A 94 -2.64 -16.79 15.54
CA THR A 94 -3.48 -17.26 16.67
C THR A 94 -4.96 -17.02 16.41
N THR A 95 -5.31 -15.86 15.85
CA THR A 95 -6.71 -15.51 15.55
C THR A 95 -7.09 -15.81 14.10
N SER A 96 -6.12 -16.15 13.25
CA SER A 96 -6.26 -16.28 11.79
C SER A 96 -6.79 -15.00 11.12
N LEU A 97 -6.53 -13.84 11.70
CA LEU A 97 -7.00 -12.53 11.22
C LEU A 97 -5.85 -11.64 10.74
N CYS A 98 -6.10 -10.94 9.64
CA CYS A 98 -5.25 -9.89 9.11
C CYS A 98 -5.52 -8.57 9.83
N ASN A 99 -4.49 -8.03 10.47
CA ASN A 99 -4.52 -6.80 11.26
C ASN A 99 -4.19 -5.54 10.47
N ILE A 100 -3.77 -5.65 9.21
CA ILE A 100 -3.56 -4.48 8.35
C ILE A 100 -4.87 -3.71 8.10
N HIS A 101 -6.01 -4.39 8.20
CA HIS A 101 -7.34 -3.79 8.09
C HIS A 101 -7.65 -2.77 9.18
N LEU A 102 -6.95 -2.79 10.31
CA LEU A 102 -7.10 -1.75 11.34
C LEU A 102 -6.61 -0.39 10.82
N HIS A 103 -5.58 -0.41 9.97
CA HIS A 103 -4.99 0.78 9.33
C HIS A 103 -5.68 1.14 8.04
N LYS A 104 -6.36 0.15 7.44
CA LYS A 104 -7.00 0.23 6.14
C LYS A 104 -6.05 0.97 5.19
N PRO A 105 -4.87 0.45 4.85
CA PRO A 105 -4.01 1.15 3.90
C PRO A 105 -4.79 1.41 2.61
N LEU A 106 -4.41 2.44 1.88
CA LEU A 106 -5.19 2.96 0.76
C LEU A 106 -5.72 1.87 -0.19
N ILE A 107 -4.87 0.91 -0.56
CA ILE A 107 -5.23 -0.22 -1.42
C ILE A 107 -6.30 -1.12 -0.77
N CYS A 108 -6.26 -1.34 0.54
CA CYS A 108 -7.26 -2.11 1.29
C CYS A 108 -8.59 -1.36 1.50
N ARG A 109 -8.62 -0.03 1.42
CA ARG A 109 -9.88 0.77 1.48
C ARG A 109 -10.70 0.60 0.22
N VAL A 110 -10.03 0.64 -0.93
CA VAL A 110 -10.69 0.67 -2.23
C VAL A 110 -10.87 -0.71 -2.84
N TYR A 111 -10.08 -1.71 -2.46
CA TYR A 111 -10.19 -3.07 -2.97
C TYR A 111 -11.57 -3.71 -2.68
N PRO A 112 -12.17 -4.46 -3.62
CA PRO A 112 -11.70 -4.78 -4.97
C PRO A 112 -12.14 -3.74 -6.01
N HIS A 113 -12.52 -2.52 -5.64
CA HIS A 113 -12.99 -1.50 -6.56
C HIS A 113 -11.87 -0.57 -7.04
N ARG A 114 -12.06 0.00 -8.23
CA ARG A 114 -11.28 1.13 -8.76
C ARG A 114 -12.22 2.09 -9.48
N LEU A 115 -11.73 3.30 -9.79
CA LEU A 115 -12.38 4.17 -10.76
C LEU A 115 -11.82 3.85 -12.15
N ASP A 116 -12.67 3.79 -13.17
CA ASP A 116 -12.22 3.85 -14.56
C ASP A 116 -11.98 5.31 -15.00
N ASP A 117 -11.61 5.49 -16.27
CA ASP A 117 -11.27 6.80 -16.84
C ASP A 117 -12.47 7.76 -16.88
N SER A 118 -13.70 7.23 -16.84
CA SER A 118 -14.93 8.01 -16.78
C SER A 118 -15.33 8.35 -15.33
N GLY A 119 -14.58 7.84 -14.34
CA GLY A 119 -14.87 8.02 -12.92
C GLY A 119 -15.98 7.10 -12.43
N ASP A 120 -16.29 6.03 -13.17
CA ASP A 120 -17.23 5.00 -12.74
C ASP A 120 -16.54 3.94 -11.91
N VAL A 121 -17.30 3.37 -10.96
CA VAL A 121 -16.79 2.33 -10.05
C VAL A 121 -16.79 1.01 -10.80
N VAL A 122 -15.60 0.45 -11.02
CA VAL A 122 -15.42 -0.86 -11.66
C VAL A 122 -14.73 -1.83 -10.70
N TRP A 123 -14.97 -3.12 -10.89
CA TRP A 123 -14.27 -4.17 -10.15
C TRP A 123 -12.84 -4.36 -10.67
N ASN A 124 -11.94 -4.67 -9.75
CA ASN A 124 -10.59 -5.11 -10.02
C ASN A 124 -10.63 -6.63 -10.20
N ASP A 125 -9.96 -7.14 -11.24
CA ASP A 125 -9.94 -8.56 -11.59
C ASP A 125 -9.26 -9.45 -10.53
N ALA A 126 -8.61 -8.84 -9.54
CA ALA A 126 -8.00 -9.54 -8.42
C ALA A 126 -9.07 -10.31 -7.64
N LYS A 127 -9.10 -11.63 -7.82
CA LYS A 127 -10.06 -12.54 -7.19
C LYS A 127 -9.73 -12.75 -5.72
N CYS A 128 -10.33 -11.99 -4.83
CA CYS A 128 -10.50 -12.48 -3.46
C CYS A 128 -11.44 -13.68 -3.52
N ILE A 129 -10.95 -14.86 -3.11
CA ILE A 129 -11.71 -16.12 -3.14
C ILE A 129 -12.96 -16.02 -2.25
N GLU A 130 -12.86 -15.25 -1.16
CA GLU A 130 -13.99 -14.87 -0.33
C GLU A 130 -14.70 -13.66 -0.97
N PRO A 131 -16.01 -13.73 -1.26
CA PRO A 131 -16.74 -12.58 -1.77
C PRO A 131 -16.64 -11.48 -0.73
N TRP A 132 -16.03 -10.35 -1.07
CA TRP A 132 -16.08 -9.16 -0.23
C TRP A 132 -17.54 -8.69 -0.18
N ASN A 133 -18.32 -9.02 0.86
CA ASN A 133 -19.39 -8.11 1.29
C ASN A 133 -18.66 -6.92 1.91
N PHE A 134 -18.28 -5.96 1.07
CA PHE A 134 -19.09 -4.76 1.21
C PHE A 134 -20.47 -5.23 0.79
N SER A 135 -21.38 -5.39 1.75
CA SER A 135 -22.75 -5.74 1.39
C SER A 135 -23.15 -4.84 0.22
N ASN A 136 -24.02 -5.29 -0.67
CA ASN A 136 -24.68 -4.41 -1.64
C ASN A 136 -25.39 -3.18 -0.97
N LYS A 137 -25.19 -2.92 0.34
CA LYS A 137 -25.59 -1.77 1.12
C LYS A 137 -24.54 -0.65 1.25
N LEU A 138 -23.27 -0.80 0.83
CA LEU A 138 -22.52 0.44 0.56
C LEU A 138 -23.17 1.05 -0.67
N LYS A 139 -23.90 2.16 -0.47
CA LYS A 139 -24.51 2.86 -1.57
C LYS A 139 -23.37 3.28 -2.51
N THR A 140 -23.59 3.26 -3.82
CA THR A 140 -22.61 3.74 -4.82
C THR A 140 -21.97 5.07 -4.41
N LYS A 141 -22.71 5.91 -3.67
CA LYS A 141 -22.23 7.15 -3.06
C LYS A 141 -21.09 6.97 -2.06
N GLU A 142 -21.15 5.99 -1.16
CA GLU A 142 -20.12 5.72 -0.15
C GLU A 142 -18.86 5.13 -0.80
N ILE A 143 -19.01 4.22 -1.77
CA ILE A 143 -17.87 3.70 -2.54
C ILE A 143 -17.19 4.83 -3.34
N ARG A 144 -17.98 5.69 -4.00
CA ARG A 144 -17.45 6.89 -4.68
C ARG A 144 -16.77 7.85 -3.71
N PHE A 145 -17.28 7.99 -2.49
CA PHE A 145 -16.66 8.82 -1.47
C PHE A 145 -15.29 8.27 -1.07
N GLU A 146 -15.21 6.97 -0.73
CA GLU A 146 -13.94 6.33 -0.41
C GLU A 146 -12.94 6.38 -1.58
N LEU A 147 -13.40 6.15 -2.82
CA LEU A 147 -12.57 6.27 -4.03
C LEU A 147 -12.10 7.71 -4.28
N ARG A 148 -12.91 8.71 -3.95
CA ARG A 148 -12.52 10.13 -4.01
C ARG A 148 -11.49 10.46 -2.95
N CYS A 149 -11.74 10.09 -1.70
CA CYS A 149 -10.77 10.25 -0.61
C CYS A 149 -9.46 9.52 -0.95
N ALA A 150 -9.55 8.39 -1.63
CA ALA A 150 -8.39 7.66 -2.12
C ALA A 150 -7.64 8.43 -3.20
N LYS A 151 -8.35 9.01 -4.18
CA LYS A 151 -7.76 9.87 -5.22
C LYS A 151 -7.08 11.11 -4.63
N GLU A 152 -7.68 11.74 -3.63
CA GLU A 152 -7.08 12.86 -2.89
C GLU A 152 -5.83 12.42 -2.13
N SER A 153 -5.89 11.27 -1.46
CA SER A 153 -4.74 10.67 -0.77
C SER A 153 -3.60 10.36 -1.75
N TYR A 154 -3.91 9.87 -2.96
CA TYR A 154 -2.93 9.69 -4.03
C TYR A 154 -2.32 11.01 -4.50
N ALA A 155 -3.12 12.07 -4.64
CA ALA A 155 -2.60 13.39 -5.04
C ALA A 155 -1.67 14.00 -3.97
N ILE A 156 -1.97 13.79 -2.68
CA ILE A 156 -1.07 14.15 -1.57
C ILE A 156 0.22 13.34 -1.69
N PHE A 157 0.11 12.01 -1.78
CA PHE A 157 1.24 11.11 -1.89
C PHE A 157 2.14 11.45 -3.09
N SER A 158 1.58 11.74 -4.27
CA SER A 158 2.33 12.19 -5.44
C SER A 158 3.14 13.45 -5.18
N ARG A 159 2.56 14.46 -4.52
CA ARG A 159 3.28 15.69 -4.15
C ARG A 159 4.38 15.42 -3.14
N GLU A 160 4.15 14.55 -2.16
CA GLU A 160 5.18 14.17 -1.19
C GLU A 160 6.34 13.40 -1.85
N VAL A 161 6.04 12.48 -2.78
CA VAL A 161 7.07 11.77 -3.55
C VAL A 161 7.86 12.72 -4.45
N GLU A 162 7.20 13.71 -5.06
CA GLU A 162 7.90 14.76 -5.81
C GLU A 162 8.84 15.57 -4.92
N LYS A 163 8.39 15.99 -3.71
CA LYS A 163 9.26 16.67 -2.73
C LYS A 163 10.45 15.78 -2.36
N TRP A 164 10.20 14.51 -2.04
CA TRP A 164 11.23 13.55 -1.71
C TRP A 164 12.27 13.43 -2.84
N ASN A 165 11.80 13.22 -4.07
CA ASN A 165 12.64 13.01 -5.25
C ASN A 165 13.42 14.27 -5.67
N LYS A 166 12.98 15.48 -5.28
CA LYS A 166 13.64 16.76 -5.62
C LYS A 166 14.85 17.08 -4.74
N ILE A 167 14.82 16.70 -3.47
CA ILE A 167 15.94 16.93 -2.56
C ILE A 167 16.97 15.84 -2.88
N TYR A 168 18.10 16.17 -3.52
CA TYR A 168 19.15 15.22 -3.98
C TYR A 168 20.45 15.51 -3.20
N GLU A 169 21.20 14.55 -2.63
CA GLU A 169 22.31 13.87 -3.34
C GLU A 169 22.75 12.48 -2.80
N LYS A 170 22.35 12.02 -1.60
CA LYS A 170 22.86 10.74 -1.03
C LYS A 170 21.86 10.01 -0.10
N LYS A 171 20.61 9.95 -0.54
CA LYS A 171 19.48 9.55 0.32
C LYS A 171 19.31 8.06 0.50
N ASN A 172 19.66 7.55 1.67
CA ASN A 172 19.46 6.14 2.03
C ASN A 172 18.08 5.88 2.67
N HIS A 173 17.83 4.63 3.07
CA HIS A 173 16.59 4.20 3.74
C HIS A 173 16.28 4.93 5.04
N ASP A 174 17.29 5.28 5.82
CA ASP A 174 17.09 5.98 7.10
C ASP A 174 16.63 7.41 6.86
N GLU A 175 17.24 8.11 5.90
CA GLU A 175 16.83 9.46 5.52
C GLU A 175 15.45 9.49 4.88
N PHE A 176 15.11 8.44 4.14
CA PHE A 176 13.77 8.25 3.59
C PHE A 176 12.72 8.10 4.69
N LEU A 177 13.00 7.25 5.68
CA LEU A 177 12.07 7.05 6.78
C LEU A 177 11.95 8.33 7.64
N LYS A 178 13.05 9.02 7.93
CA LYS A 178 13.03 10.32 8.61
C LYS A 178 12.16 11.33 7.88
N PHE A 179 12.34 11.48 6.57
CA PHE A 179 11.51 12.35 5.75
C PHE A 179 10.02 12.04 5.89
N ILE A 180 9.66 10.76 5.86
CA ILE A 180 8.26 10.34 6.00
C ILE A 180 7.73 10.65 7.40
N LEU A 181 8.47 10.31 8.46
CA LEU A 181 7.98 10.38 9.84
C LEU A 181 8.05 11.81 10.44
N GLU A 182 8.96 12.65 9.98
CA GLU A 182 9.15 14.02 10.49
C GLU A 182 8.25 15.05 9.77
N ASP A 183 7.88 14.82 8.50
CA ASP A 183 6.95 15.69 7.77
C ASP A 183 5.50 15.42 8.23
N LYS A 184 5.08 16.08 9.32
CA LYS A 184 3.70 16.04 9.83
C LYS A 184 2.74 17.01 9.11
N ASN A 185 3.22 17.77 8.11
CA ASN A 185 2.47 18.88 7.49
C ASN A 185 1.93 18.55 6.08
N GLY A 186 1.66 17.27 5.79
CA GLY A 186 1.06 16.81 4.53
C GLY A 186 -0.45 16.99 4.46
#